data_AF-A0A7S0ATJ2-F1
#
_entry.id   AF-A0A7S0ATJ2-F1
#
_cell.length_a   1.000
_cell.length_b   1.000
_cell.length_c   1.000
_cell.angle_alpha   90.00
_cell.angle_beta   90.00
_cell.angle_gamma   90.00
#
_symmetry.space_group_name_H-M   'P 1'
#
loop_
_entity.id
_entity.type
_entity.pdbx_description
1 polymer ?
#
loop_
_entity_poly.entity_id
_entity_poly.type
_entity_poly.pdbx_seq_one_letter_code
_entity_poly.pdbx_strand_id
1 'polypeptide(L)'
;SNEYISDILHLPKRITKSLSDSVSAKTSGNPLFMKEFLLSLCGEGLLQYSASARRWYWDMEAIQIKDVTDSVADLLTSKMSGLDTRVQDLLKLIACLGSECKASTLSK
;
A
#
# COMPACT_ATOMS: atom_id res chain seq x y z
N SER A 1 5.39 -0.68 9.44
CA SER A 1 6.20 -1.44 10.43
C SER A 1 5.44 -2.69 10.89
N ASN A 2 6.11 -3.69 11.46
CA ASN A 2 5.45 -4.89 11.99
C ASN A 2 4.50 -4.57 13.16
N GLU A 3 4.75 -3.49 13.89
CA GLU A 3 3.86 -3.01 14.96
C GLU A 3 2.50 -2.63 14.39
N TYR A 4 2.48 -1.83 13.33
CA TYR A 4 1.24 -1.43 12.66
C TYR A 4 0.39 -2.63 12.21
N ILE A 5 1.01 -3.66 11.63
CA ILE A 5 0.28 -4.86 11.17
C ILE A 5 -0.18 -5.73 12.35
N SER A 6 0.67 -5.88 13.37
CA SER A 6 0.32 -6.56 14.62
C SER A 6 -0.92 -5.93 15.28
N ASP A 7 -0.97 -4.60 15.29
CA ASP A 7 -2.07 -3.84 15.88
C ASP A 7 -3.36 -3.99 15.06
N ILE A 8 -3.30 -3.85 13.73
CA ILE A 8 -4.47 -3.99 12.84
C ILE A 8 -5.07 -5.39 12.90
N LEU A 9 -4.23 -6.43 12.88
CA LEU A 9 -4.70 -7.80 12.84
C LEU A 9 -5.01 -8.33 14.26
N HIS A 10 -4.68 -7.57 15.30
CA HIS A 10 -4.73 -8.01 16.71
C HIS A 10 -3.98 -9.34 16.93
N LEU A 11 -2.83 -9.49 16.26
CA LEU A 11 -2.00 -10.68 16.34
C LEU A 11 -0.64 -10.36 16.97
N PRO A 12 -0.03 -11.29 17.70
CA PRO A 12 1.32 -11.10 18.22
C PRO A 12 2.35 -10.85 17.10
N LYS A 13 3.28 -9.92 17.33
CA LYS A 13 4.36 -9.53 16.39
C LYS A 13 5.14 -10.71 15.78
N ARG A 14 5.27 -11.82 16.51
CA ARG A 14 5.93 -13.06 16.04
C ARG A 14 5.21 -13.70 14.84
N ILE A 15 3.89 -13.58 14.78
CA ILE A 15 3.04 -14.20 13.75
C ILE A 15 2.98 -13.28 12.53
N THR A 16 2.90 -11.97 12.75
CA THR A 16 2.77 -10.98 11.66
C THR A 16 4.09 -10.65 10.98
N LYS A 17 5.23 -11.16 11.46
CA LYS A 17 6.56 -10.77 10.97
C LYS A 17 6.73 -11.05 9.47
N SER A 18 6.40 -12.27 9.03
CA SER A 18 6.53 -12.66 7.62
C SER A 18 5.66 -11.81 6.71
N LEU A 19 4.39 -11.62 7.08
CA LEU A 19 3.46 -10.75 6.36
C LEU A 19 3.98 -9.30 6.33
N SER A 20 4.45 -8.79 7.46
CA SER A 20 4.99 -7.44 7.55
C SER A 20 6.22 -7.23 6.69
N ASP A 21 7.09 -8.22 6.56
CA ASP A 21 8.28 -8.09 5.73
C ASP A 21 7.90 -8.05 4.25
N SER A 22 6.98 -8.92 3.81
CA SER A 22 6.46 -8.89 2.44
C SER A 22 5.71 -7.59 2.11
N VAL A 23 4.82 -7.14 3.00
CA VAL A 23 4.07 -5.88 2.81
C VAL A 23 5.02 -4.69 2.82
N SER A 24 5.96 -4.62 3.76
CA SER A 24 6.91 -3.50 3.85
C SER A 24 7.86 -3.44 2.67
N ALA A 25 8.33 -4.59 2.16
CA ALA A 25 9.19 -4.63 0.99
C ALA A 25 8.48 -4.09 -0.26
N LYS A 26 7.22 -4.50 -0.48
CA LYS A 26 6.44 -4.06 -1.65
C LYS A 26 6.00 -2.61 -1.57
N THR A 27 5.81 -2.08 -0.37
CA THR A 27 5.30 -0.71 -0.14
C THR A 27 6.40 0.29 0.21
N SER A 28 7.66 -0.14 0.19
CA SER A 28 8.83 0.63 0.66
C SER A 28 8.64 1.24 2.05
N GLY A 29 7.87 0.58 2.91
CA GLY A 29 7.56 1.03 4.27
C GLY A 29 6.63 2.23 4.37
N ASN A 30 6.02 2.71 3.27
CA ASN A 30 5.10 3.83 3.28
C ASN A 30 3.75 3.44 3.92
N PRO A 31 3.32 4.04 5.05
CA PRO A 31 2.11 3.64 5.76
C PRO A 31 0.82 3.71 4.92
N LEU A 32 0.74 4.65 3.97
CA LEU A 32 -0.42 4.79 3.08
C LEU A 32 -0.49 3.60 2.13
N PHE A 33 0.63 3.25 1.50
CA PHE A 33 0.71 2.11 0.59
C PHE A 33 0.56 0.77 1.32
N MET A 34 1.06 0.67 2.55
CA MET A 34 0.79 -0.48 3.42
C MET A 34 -0.69 -0.68 3.65
N LYS A 35 -1.44 0.40 3.93
CA LYS A 35 -2.89 0.32 4.14
C LYS A 35 -3.62 -0.14 2.87
N GLU A 36 -3.36 0.49 1.73
CA GLU A 36 -4.04 0.14 0.47
C GLU A 36 -3.70 -1.27 0.00
N PHE A 37 -2.44 -1.68 0.16
CA PHE A 37 -2.04 -3.04 -0.16
C PHE A 37 -2.74 -4.06 0.76
N LEU A 38 -2.84 -3.81 2.07
CA LEU A 38 -3.60 -4.68 2.97
C LEU A 38 -5.10 -4.75 2.59
N LEU A 39 -5.69 -3.63 2.15
CA LEU A 39 -7.09 -3.61 1.68
C LEU A 39 -7.27 -4.41 0.39
N SER A 40 -6.33 -4.33 -0.56
CA SER A 40 -6.39 -5.13 -1.79
C SER A 40 -6.25 -6.63 -1.49
N LEU A 41 -5.35 -7.02 -0.57
CA LEU A 41 -5.25 -8.40 -0.10
C LEU A 41 -6.57 -8.91 0.51
N CYS A 42 -7.28 -8.06 1.26
CA CYS A 42 -8.60 -8.39 1.78
C CYS A 42 -9.65 -8.53 0.67
N GLY A 43 -9.69 -7.59 -0.28
CA GLY A 43 -10.63 -7.60 -1.40
C GLY A 43 -10.47 -8.81 -2.33
N GLU A 44 -9.24 -9.29 -2.48
CA GLU A 44 -8.90 -10.48 -3.27
C GLU A 44 -8.93 -11.78 -2.48
N GLY A 45 -9.22 -11.70 -1.17
CA GLY A 45 -9.28 -12.87 -0.30
C GLY A 45 -7.93 -13.50 0.04
N LEU A 46 -6.82 -12.83 -0.24
CA LEU A 46 -5.47 -13.24 0.13
C LEU A 46 -5.16 -12.98 1.60
N LEU A 47 -5.94 -12.14 2.27
CA LEU A 47 -5.92 -11.88 3.70
C LEU A 47 -7.35 -11.88 4.23
N GLN A 48 -7.73 -12.85 5.05
CA GLN A 48 -9.12 -13.03 5.49
C GLN A 48 -9.20 -13.34 6.98
N TYR A 49 -10.23 -12.80 7.63
CA TYR A 49 -10.58 -13.18 8.99
C TYR A 49 -11.71 -14.23 8.97
N SER A 50 -11.42 -15.41 9.52
CA SER A 50 -12.44 -16.43 9.76
C SER A 50 -13.09 -16.23 11.12
N ALA A 51 -14.37 -15.89 11.12
CA ALA A 51 -15.15 -15.76 12.35
C ALA A 51 -15.37 -17.11 13.07
N SER A 52 -15.50 -18.21 12.31
CA SER A 52 -15.70 -19.55 12.87
C SER A 52 -14.46 -20.07 13.60
N ALA A 53 -13.29 -19.88 13.00
CA ALA A 53 -12.01 -20.24 13.62
C ALA A 53 -11.44 -19.15 14.55
N ARG A 54 -12.03 -17.95 14.55
CA ARG A 54 -11.55 -16.73 15.22
C ARG A 54 -10.08 -16.42 14.91
N ARG A 55 -9.69 -16.58 13.64
CA ARG A 55 -8.29 -16.48 13.20
C ARG A 55 -8.18 -15.82 11.83
N TRP A 56 -7.06 -15.16 11.62
CA TRP A 56 -6.64 -14.69 10.31
C TRP A 56 -6.01 -15.81 9.50
N TYR A 57 -6.27 -15.77 8.20
CA TYR A 57 -5.66 -16.61 7.18
C TYR A 57 -5.07 -15.70 6.11
N TRP A 58 -3.91 -16.08 5.60
CA TRP A 58 -3.33 -15.43 4.45
C TRP A 58 -2.49 -16.40 3.65
N ASP A 59 -2.42 -16.16 2.35
CA ASP A 59 -1.61 -16.93 1.42
C ASP A 59 -0.29 -16.20 1.17
N MET A 60 0.79 -16.65 1.82
CA MET A 60 2.09 -16.02 1.68
C MET A 60 2.66 -16.13 0.26
N GLU A 61 2.37 -17.20 -0.46
CA GLU A 61 2.88 -17.42 -1.82
C GLU A 61 2.21 -16.44 -2.77
N ALA A 62 0.89 -16.35 -2.73
CA ALA A 62 0.13 -15.39 -3.51
C ALA A 62 0.50 -13.94 -3.17
N ILE A 63 0.68 -13.61 -1.89
CA ILE A 63 1.09 -12.27 -1.45
C ILE A 63 2.47 -11.90 -1.98
N GLN A 64 3.41 -12.84 -2.04
CA GLN A 64 4.76 -12.58 -2.57
C GLN A 64 4.75 -12.30 -4.07
N ILE A 65 3.88 -12.98 -4.82
CA ILE A 65 3.76 -12.82 -6.28
C ILE A 65 2.99 -11.54 -6.65
N LYS A 66 2.01 -11.13 -5.83
CA LYS A 66 1.18 -9.95 -6.11
C LYS A 66 1.98 -8.65 -6.13
N ASP A 67 1.85 -7.85 -7.19
CA ASP A 67 2.46 -6.53 -7.24
C ASP A 67 1.69 -5.44 -6.49
N VAL A 68 2.43 -4.45 -5.98
CA VAL A 68 1.84 -3.31 -5.26
C VAL A 68 1.17 -2.32 -6.20
N THR A 69 1.60 -2.28 -7.47
CA THR A 69 1.19 -1.29 -8.48
C THR A 69 -0.30 -1.32 -8.76
N ASP A 70 -0.96 -2.47 -8.69
CA ASP A 70 -2.42 -2.57 -8.88
C ASP A 70 -3.15 -1.75 -7.80
N SER A 71 -2.72 -1.83 -6.54
CA SER A 71 -3.35 -1.08 -5.44
C SER A 71 -2.95 0.40 -5.38
N VAL A 72 -1.74 0.74 -5.81
CA VAL A 72 -1.22 2.12 -5.75
C VAL A 72 -1.71 2.95 -6.94
N ALA A 73 -1.85 2.36 -8.12
CA ALA A 73 -2.46 3.04 -9.26
C ALA A 73 -3.90 3.44 -8.96
N ASP A 74 -4.70 2.56 -8.35
CA ASP A 74 -6.08 2.86 -7.95
C ASP A 74 -6.14 3.98 -6.90
N LEU A 75 -5.27 3.94 -5.89
CA LEU A 75 -5.17 5.00 -4.89
C LEU A 75 -4.79 6.34 -5.53
N LEU A 76 -3.73 6.37 -6.35
CA LEU A 76 -3.26 7.59 -6.99
C LEU A 76 -4.31 8.14 -7.95
N THR A 77 -5.02 7.27 -8.68
CA THR A 77 -6.14 7.65 -9.56
C THR A 77 -7.29 8.27 -8.76
N SER A 78 -7.68 7.65 -7.64
CA SER A 78 -8.71 8.15 -6.72
C SER A 78 -8.32 9.49 -6.06
N LYS A 79 -7.05 9.68 -5.73
CA LYS A 79 -6.55 10.95 -5.18
C LYS A 79 -6.46 12.03 -6.24
N MET A 80 -6.00 11.68 -7.45
CA MET A 80 -5.88 12.60 -8.58
C MET A 80 -7.25 13.11 -9.02
N SER A 81 -8.27 12.25 -9.07
CA SER A 81 -9.64 12.65 -9.47
C SER A 81 -10.27 13.69 -8.53
N GLY A 82 -9.80 13.80 -7.28
CA GLY A 82 -10.21 14.83 -6.32
C GLY A 82 -9.44 16.15 -6.39
N LEU A 83 -8.41 16.28 -7.24
CA LEU A 83 -7.61 17.50 -7.37
C LEU A 83 -8.09 18.38 -8.54
N ASP A 84 -7.91 19.70 -8.43
CA ASP A 84 -8.10 20.65 -9.54
C ASP A 84 -7.24 20.21 -10.75
N THR A 85 -7.80 20.35 -11.95
CA THR A 85 -7.16 19.97 -13.22
C THR A 85 -5.74 20.51 -13.36
N ARG A 86 -5.48 21.74 -12.88
CA ARG A 86 -4.12 22.34 -12.92
C ARG A 86 -3.11 21.57 -12.09
N VAL A 87 -3.53 21.02 -10.94
CA VAL A 87 -2.66 20.23 -10.07
C VAL A 87 -2.41 18.85 -10.69
N GLN A 88 -3.43 18.25 -11.30
CA GLN A 88 -3.27 16.98 -12.02
C GLN A 88 -2.29 17.11 -13.19
N ASP A 89 -2.38 18.18 -13.97
CA ASP A 89 -1.50 18.40 -15.13
C ASP A 89 -0.05 18.67 -14.72
N LEU A 90 0.16 19.39 -13.61
CA LEU A 90 1.49 19.55 -13.03
C LEU A 90 2.08 18.21 -12.57
N LEU A 91 1.27 17.36 -11.91
CA LEU A 91 1.71 16.04 -11.46
C LEU A 91 2.05 15.10 -12.62
N LYS A 92 1.28 15.13 -13.71
CA LYS A 92 1.59 14.36 -14.95
C LYS A 92 2.92 14.82 -15.55
N LEU A 93 3.15 16.14 -15.63
CA LEU A 93 4.42 16.71 -16.09
C LEU A 93 5.60 16.22 -15.25
N ILE A 94 5.48 16.25 -13.92
CA ILE A 94 6.53 15.78 -13.01
C ILE A 94 6.76 14.26 -13.16
N ALA A 95 5.69 13.48 -13.31
CA ALA A 95 5.79 12.03 -13.51
C ALA A 95 6.51 11.65 -14.81
N CYS A 96 6.25 12.38 -15.90
CA CYS A 96 6.96 12.22 -17.17
C CYS A 96 8.45 12.58 -17.10
N LEU A 97 8.85 13.42 -16.14
CA LEU A 97 10.23 13.87 -15.97
C LEU A 97 11.09 12.92 -15.12
N GLY A 98 10.50 11.93 -14.46
CA GLY A 98 11.23 11.00 -13.59
C GLY A 98 11.65 11.63 -12.26
N SER A 99 11.82 10.78 -11.25
CA SER A 99 11.88 11.07 -9.81
C SER A 99 13.11 11.84 -9.29
N GLU A 100 13.48 12.97 -9.91
CA GLU A 100 14.48 13.92 -9.40
C GLU A 100 14.02 15.40 -9.48
N CYS A 101 12.75 15.69 -9.22
CA CYS A 101 12.35 17.09 -8.99
C CYS A 101 12.63 17.50 -7.54
N LYS A 102 13.81 18.06 -7.28
CA LYS A 102 14.09 18.76 -6.02
C LYS A 102 13.06 19.88 -5.81
N ALA A 103 12.48 19.93 -4.61
CA ALA A 103 11.45 20.89 -4.20
C ALA A 103 11.85 22.38 -4.31
N SER A 104 13.10 22.68 -4.66
CA SER A 104 13.61 24.04 -4.90
C SER A 104 13.13 24.68 -6.21
N THR A 105 12.44 23.95 -7.10
CA THR A 105 11.97 24.50 -8.38
C THR A 105 10.62 25.20 -8.30
N LEU A 106 9.93 25.15 -7.15
CA LEU A 106 8.58 25.72 -6.97
C LEU A 106 8.50 27.05 -6.20
N SER A 107 9.62 27.76 -5.97
CA SER A 107 9.56 29.15 -5.49
C SER A 107 9.73 30.13 -6.65
N LYS A 108 8.63 30.82 -7.00
CA LYS A 108 8.72 32.18 -7.53
C LYS A 108 8.70 33.16 -6.37
#